data_AF-A0A7C2APE9-F1
#
_entry.id   AF-A0A7C2APE9-F1
#
_cell.length_a   1.000
_cell.length_b   1.000
_cell.length_c   1.000
_cell.angle_alpha   90.00
_cell.angle_beta   90.00
_cell.angle_gamma   90.00
#
_symmetry.space_group_name_H-M   'P 1'
#
loop_
_entity.id
_entity.type
_entity.pdbx_description
1 polymer ?
#
loop_
_entity_poly.entity_id
_entity_poly.type
_entity_poly.pdbx_seq_one_letter_code
_entity_poly.pdbx_strand_id
1 'polypeptide(L)'
;MVSSEMLAKTRVETVEELEKSYLKRADWEIVENANTNFSYSNFRNYLFEKLVETPSVLSSYLPPDAVEAHYRGNIHIHKLPDSLWIPYCIGWSYRRILEKGLKTPSVVSRPARHFDTAVSHLANFFFMAAQEFTGAQATSAFDLYTAPFV
;
A
#
# COMPACT_ATOMS: atom_id res chain seq x y z
N MET A 1 -27.79 -7.61 -24.15
CA MET A 1 -26.77 -6.55 -24.32
C MET A 1 -27.12 -5.47 -23.32
N VAL A 2 -26.37 -5.36 -22.21
CA VAL A 2 -26.66 -4.36 -21.17
C VAL A 2 -26.31 -2.98 -21.73
N SER A 3 -27.23 -2.00 -21.64
CA SER A 3 -26.97 -0.66 -22.15
C SER A 3 -25.88 0.04 -21.34
N SER A 4 -25.13 0.95 -21.96
CA SER A 4 -24.11 1.77 -21.29
C SER A 4 -24.65 2.55 -20.09
N GLU A 5 -25.89 3.04 -20.20
CA GLU A 5 -26.61 3.73 -19.12
C GLU A 5 -26.88 2.81 -17.92
N MET A 6 -27.24 1.56 -18.17
CA MET A 6 -27.52 0.58 -17.13
C MET A 6 -26.23 0.19 -16.39
N LEU A 7 -25.12 0.03 -17.11
CA LEU A 7 -23.78 -0.18 -16.51
C LEU A 7 -23.32 1.02 -15.66
N ALA A 8 -23.56 2.24 -16.13
CA ALA A 8 -23.21 3.45 -15.40
C ALA A 8 -24.01 3.56 -14.09
N LYS A 9 -25.31 3.28 -14.13
CA LYS A 9 -26.18 3.28 -12.96
C LYS A 9 -25.73 2.25 -11.91
N THR A 10 -25.45 1.01 -12.33
CA THR A 10 -24.96 -0.04 -11.42
C THR A 10 -23.64 0.33 -10.77
N ARG A 11 -22.73 1.02 -11.48
CA ARG A 11 -21.45 1.48 -10.90
C ARG A 11 -21.66 2.54 -9.82
N VAL A 12 -22.56 3.50 -10.05
CA VAL A 12 -22.89 4.53 -9.06
C VAL A 12 -23.47 3.90 -7.79
N GLU A 13 -24.44 3.00 -7.95
CA GLU A 13 -25.06 2.27 -6.84
C GLU A 13 -24.01 1.48 -6.02
N THR A 14 -23.07 0.81 -6.71
CA THR A 14 -21.97 0.07 -6.06
C THR A 14 -21.10 0.97 -5.19
N VAL A 15 -20.69 2.14 -5.69
CA VAL A 15 -19.82 3.07 -4.93
C VAL A 15 -20.54 3.60 -3.69
N GLU A 16 -21.82 3.98 -3.81
CA GLU A 16 -22.61 4.45 -2.66
C GLU A 16 -22.81 3.37 -1.59
N GLU A 17 -22.98 2.11 -2.00
CA GLU A 17 -23.09 0.99 -1.07
C GLU A 17 -21.78 0.73 -0.32
N LEU A 18 -20.65 0.77 -1.02
CA LEU A 18 -19.32 0.63 -0.41
C LEU A 18 -19.01 1.78 0.54
N GLU A 19 -19.37 3.01 0.18
CA GLU A 19 -19.28 4.17 1.08
C GLU A 19 -20.09 3.94 2.36
N LYS A 20 -21.36 3.56 2.23
CA LYS A 20 -22.23 3.27 3.40
C LYS A 20 -21.66 2.14 4.26
N SER A 21 -21.10 1.09 3.64
CA SER A 21 -20.47 -0.03 4.35
C SER A 21 -19.26 0.43 5.15
N TYR A 22 -18.38 1.21 4.52
CA TYR A 22 -17.17 1.75 5.15
C TYR A 22 -17.52 2.65 6.34
N LEU A 23 -18.42 3.63 6.14
CA LEU A 23 -18.86 4.56 7.19
C LEU A 23 -19.48 3.84 8.38
N LYS A 24 -20.19 2.73 8.15
CA LYS A 24 -20.80 1.91 9.21
C LYS A 24 -19.86 0.87 9.81
N ARG A 25 -18.65 0.69 9.26
CA ARG A 25 -17.71 -0.39 9.60
C ARG A 25 -18.39 -1.77 9.52
N ALA A 26 -19.21 -1.97 8.49
CA ALA A 26 -20.02 -3.18 8.35
C ALA A 26 -19.24 -4.35 7.73
N ASP A 27 -18.11 -4.07 7.07
CA ASP A 27 -17.24 -5.07 6.45
C ASP A 27 -16.00 -5.33 7.33
N TRP A 28 -15.61 -6.59 7.45
CA TRP A 28 -14.46 -7.01 8.26
C TRP A 28 -13.12 -6.64 7.59
N GLU A 29 -13.08 -6.52 6.26
CA GLU A 29 -11.85 -6.16 5.53
C GLU A 29 -11.36 -4.75 5.90
N ILE A 30 -12.26 -3.89 6.38
CA ILE A 30 -11.93 -2.55 6.92
C ILE A 30 -10.91 -2.63 8.08
N VAL A 31 -10.87 -3.77 8.78
CA VAL A 31 -9.97 -4.02 9.92
C VAL A 31 -9.03 -5.21 9.68
N GLU A 32 -8.84 -5.65 8.42
CA GLU A 32 -7.87 -6.70 8.07
C GLU A 32 -6.46 -6.33 8.55
N ASN A 33 -6.08 -5.07 8.34
CA ASN A 33 -4.80 -4.56 8.75
C ASN A 33 -4.89 -3.88 10.13
N ALA A 34 -4.26 -4.47 11.14
CA ALA A 34 -4.23 -3.91 12.50
C ALA A 34 -3.61 -2.50 12.59
N ASN A 35 -2.83 -2.08 11.58
CA ASN A 35 -2.22 -0.75 11.53
C ASN A 35 -3.09 0.31 10.84
N THR A 36 -4.25 -0.07 10.27
CA THR A 36 -5.15 0.89 9.62
C THR A 36 -6.13 1.50 10.60
N ASN A 37 -6.42 2.78 10.41
CA ASN A 37 -7.43 3.53 11.16
C ASN A 37 -8.58 3.95 10.23
N PHE A 38 -9.69 4.39 10.81
CA PHE A 38 -10.76 4.98 10.01
C PHE A 38 -10.33 6.34 9.46
N SER A 39 -10.08 6.41 8.15
CA SER A 39 -9.62 7.63 7.48
C SER A 39 -10.09 7.67 6.02
N TYR A 40 -9.98 8.84 5.38
CA TYR A 40 -10.26 8.98 3.95
C TYR A 40 -9.27 8.18 3.07
N SER A 41 -8.01 8.09 3.46
CA SER A 41 -7.03 7.28 2.72
C SER A 41 -7.40 5.80 2.74
N ASN A 42 -7.80 5.27 3.90
CA ASN A 42 -8.23 3.87 3.99
C ASN A 42 -9.60 3.63 3.35
N PHE A 43 -10.47 4.65 3.28
CA PHE A 43 -11.70 4.57 2.47
C PHE A 43 -11.38 4.39 0.98
N ARG A 44 -10.43 5.18 0.46
CA ARG A 44 -10.00 5.04 -0.95
C ARG A 44 -9.40 3.67 -1.23
N ASN A 45 -8.57 3.15 -0.32
CA ASN A 45 -8.01 1.80 -0.45
C ASN A 45 -9.10 0.74 -0.42
N TYR A 46 -10.01 0.79 0.56
CA TYR A 46 -11.15 -0.12 0.65
C TYR A 46 -12.02 -0.11 -0.63
N LEU A 47 -12.29 1.08 -1.17
CA LEU A 47 -13.03 1.20 -2.43
C LEU A 47 -12.27 0.56 -3.59
N PHE A 48 -10.96 0.80 -3.67
CA PHE A 48 -10.11 0.21 -4.70
C PHE A 48 -10.07 -1.32 -4.59
N GLU A 49 -9.83 -1.86 -3.40
CA GLU A 49 -9.84 -3.30 -3.09
C GLU A 49 -11.15 -3.94 -3.54
N LYS A 50 -12.31 -3.44 -3.07
CA LYS A 50 -13.62 -4.00 -3.39
C LYS A 50 -14.00 -3.94 -4.87
N LEU A 51 -13.51 -2.95 -5.60
CA LEU A 51 -13.80 -2.81 -7.03
C LEU A 51 -12.88 -3.66 -7.92
N VAL A 52 -11.64 -3.91 -7.46
CA VAL A 52 -10.60 -4.56 -8.27
C VAL A 52 -10.40 -6.02 -7.90
N GLU A 53 -10.53 -6.38 -6.63
CA GLU A 53 -10.39 -7.74 -6.10
C GLU A 53 -11.64 -8.58 -6.41
N THR A 54 -11.82 -8.88 -7.69
CA THR A 54 -12.88 -9.75 -8.20
C THR A 54 -12.28 -11.03 -8.77
N PRO A 55 -13.00 -12.17 -8.73
CA PRO A 55 -12.48 -13.43 -9.27
C PRO A 55 -12.05 -13.33 -10.75
N SER A 56 -12.77 -12.53 -11.54
CA SER A 56 -12.47 -12.30 -12.95
C SER A 56 -11.17 -11.53 -13.16
N VAL A 57 -10.91 -10.49 -12.36
CA VAL A 57 -9.63 -9.76 -12.41
C VAL A 57 -8.50 -10.65 -11.89
N LEU A 58 -8.66 -11.27 -10.72
CA LEU A 58 -7.61 -12.09 -10.12
C LEU A 58 -7.21 -13.27 -11.01
N SER A 59 -8.17 -13.92 -11.66
CA SER A 59 -7.90 -15.06 -12.56
C SER A 59 -7.16 -14.67 -13.85
N SER A 60 -7.06 -13.37 -14.16
CA SER A 60 -6.23 -12.89 -15.27
C SER A 60 -4.74 -12.75 -14.91
N TYR A 61 -4.42 -12.69 -13.61
CA TYR A 61 -3.05 -12.55 -13.10
C TYR A 61 -2.55 -13.80 -12.38
N LEU A 62 -3.44 -14.53 -11.71
CA LEU A 62 -3.12 -15.66 -10.85
C LEU A 62 -3.75 -16.96 -11.40
N PRO A 63 -3.19 -18.14 -11.06
CA PRO A 63 -3.80 -19.41 -11.41
C PRO A 63 -5.26 -19.50 -10.90
N PRO A 64 -6.24 -19.90 -11.74
CA PRO A 64 -7.65 -19.96 -11.34
C PRO A 64 -7.90 -20.79 -10.07
N ASP A 65 -7.21 -21.92 -9.92
CA ASP A 65 -7.34 -22.77 -8.73
C ASP A 65 -6.89 -22.06 -7.44
N ALA A 66 -5.90 -21.17 -7.51
CA ALA A 66 -5.45 -20.37 -6.38
C ALA A 66 -6.47 -19.29 -6.02
N VAL A 67 -7.08 -18.66 -7.02
CA VAL A 67 -8.17 -17.68 -6.84
C VAL A 67 -9.37 -18.36 -6.18
N GLU A 68 -9.78 -19.52 -6.68
CA GLU A 68 -10.86 -20.29 -6.09
C GLU A 68 -10.55 -20.71 -4.64
N ALA A 69 -9.34 -21.20 -4.38
CA ALA A 69 -8.91 -21.55 -3.03
C ALA A 69 -8.94 -20.34 -2.07
N HIS A 70 -8.59 -19.15 -2.56
CA HIS A 70 -8.68 -17.90 -1.80
C HIS A 70 -10.13 -17.58 -1.41
N TYR A 71 -11.06 -17.53 -2.39
CA TYR A 71 -12.46 -17.19 -2.12
C TYR A 71 -13.22 -18.26 -1.33
N ARG A 72 -12.76 -19.53 -1.38
CA ARG A 72 -13.28 -20.61 -0.52
C ARG A 72 -12.71 -20.57 0.90
N GLY A 73 -11.71 -19.72 1.16
CA GLY A 73 -11.03 -19.63 2.46
C GLY A 73 -10.05 -20.77 2.74
N ASN A 74 -9.66 -21.56 1.72
CA ASN A 74 -8.67 -22.63 1.86
C ASN A 74 -7.25 -22.07 2.00
N ILE A 75 -6.99 -20.95 1.35
CA ILE A 75 -5.78 -20.14 1.50
C ILE A 75 -6.18 -18.67 1.66
N HIS A 76 -5.26 -17.86 2.15
CA HIS A 76 -5.39 -16.41 2.10
C HIS A 76 -4.19 -15.84 1.35
N ILE A 77 -4.47 -15.03 0.34
CA ILE A 77 -3.46 -14.37 -0.48
C ILE A 77 -3.41 -12.94 0.05
N HIS A 78 -2.30 -12.62 0.71
CA HIS A 78 -2.18 -11.34 1.41
C HIS A 78 -2.06 -10.16 0.44
N LYS A 79 -2.61 -9.03 0.87
CA LYS A 79 -2.45 -7.72 0.19
C LYS A 79 -2.95 -7.72 -1.24
N LEU A 80 -4.00 -8.48 -1.54
CA LEU A 80 -4.74 -8.26 -2.77
C LEU A 80 -5.51 -6.92 -2.67
N PRO A 81 -5.74 -6.26 -3.81
CA PRO A 81 -5.20 -6.57 -5.14
C PRO A 81 -3.78 -5.98 -5.35
N ASP A 82 -3.28 -5.11 -4.47
CA ASP A 82 -2.02 -4.38 -4.67
C ASP A 82 -0.80 -5.29 -4.93
N SER A 83 -0.75 -6.46 -4.29
CA SER A 83 0.31 -7.46 -4.44
C SER A 83 0.43 -8.04 -5.85
N LEU A 84 -0.54 -7.79 -6.73
CA LEU A 84 -0.44 -8.12 -8.16
C LEU A 84 0.59 -7.23 -8.89
N TRP A 85 0.87 -6.03 -8.38
CA TRP A 85 1.70 -5.03 -9.05
C TRP A 85 2.90 -4.57 -8.22
N ILE A 86 2.74 -4.48 -6.90
CA ILE A 86 3.78 -3.95 -6.02
C ILE A 86 4.20 -4.96 -4.93
N PRO A 87 5.49 -4.96 -4.55
CA PRO A 87 6.02 -5.87 -3.55
C PRO A 87 5.45 -5.64 -2.14
N TYR A 88 5.66 -6.62 -1.26
CA TYR A 88 5.22 -6.54 0.13
C TYR A 88 6.10 -5.61 0.98
N CYS A 89 7.27 -6.07 1.43
CA CYS A 89 8.12 -5.33 2.36
C CYS A 89 9.59 -5.34 1.91
N ILE A 90 10.38 -4.40 2.46
CA ILE A 90 11.80 -4.29 2.12
C ILE A 90 12.61 -3.61 3.23
N GLY A 91 13.86 -4.08 3.38
CA GLY A 91 14.90 -3.42 4.16
C GLY A 91 15.81 -2.57 3.28
N TRP A 92 15.97 -1.30 3.63
CA TRP A 92 16.73 -0.31 2.90
C TRP A 92 18.10 -0.06 3.52
N SER A 93 19.10 0.21 2.67
CA SER A 93 20.43 0.58 3.13
C SER A 93 20.50 2.06 3.50
N TYR A 94 20.48 2.37 4.81
CA TYR A 94 20.61 3.75 5.26
C TYR A 94 21.97 4.36 4.91
N ARG A 95 23.03 3.54 4.95
CA ARG A 95 24.37 3.91 4.44
C ARG A 95 24.32 4.56 3.06
N ARG A 96 23.58 3.96 2.11
CA ARG A 96 23.48 4.52 0.74
C ARG A 96 22.80 5.87 0.72
N ILE A 97 21.77 6.08 1.55
CA ILE A 97 21.08 7.36 1.68
C ILE A 97 22.03 8.42 2.28
N LEU A 98 22.83 8.05 3.27
CA LEU A 98 23.83 8.93 3.87
C LEU A 98 24.95 9.30 2.89
N GLU A 99 25.51 8.32 2.17
CA GLU A 99 26.62 8.53 1.23
C GLU A 99 26.21 9.29 -0.03
N LYS A 100 24.99 9.06 -0.54
CA LYS A 100 24.53 9.64 -1.81
C LYS A 100 23.65 10.89 -1.64
N GLY A 101 23.17 11.14 -0.42
CA GLY A 101 22.06 12.05 -0.17
C GLY A 101 20.72 11.47 -0.61
N LEU A 102 19.64 12.21 -0.34
CA LEU A 102 18.30 11.83 -0.78
C LEU A 102 18.15 12.17 -2.27
N LYS A 103 17.92 11.16 -3.11
CA LYS A 103 17.68 11.32 -4.54
C LYS A 103 16.35 10.69 -4.91
N THR A 104 15.42 11.53 -5.34
CA THR A 104 14.07 11.16 -5.73
C THR A 104 13.74 11.85 -7.06
N PRO A 105 12.65 11.47 -7.76
CA PRO A 105 12.25 12.15 -8.99
C PRO A 105 11.99 13.66 -8.81
N SER A 106 11.54 14.08 -7.62
CA SER A 106 11.13 15.47 -7.34
C SER A 106 12.08 16.23 -6.41
N VAL A 107 12.80 15.53 -5.55
CA VAL A 107 13.67 16.11 -4.51
C VAL A 107 15.06 15.50 -4.60
N VAL A 108 16.07 16.38 -4.69
CA VAL A 108 17.48 15.99 -4.67
C VAL A 108 18.20 16.80 -3.60
N SER A 109 18.78 16.10 -2.63
CA SER A 109 19.55 16.66 -1.54
C SER A 109 20.94 16.04 -1.50
N ARG A 110 21.95 16.84 -1.16
CA ARG A 110 23.32 16.35 -0.92
C ARG A 110 23.35 15.45 0.33
N PRO A 111 24.41 14.64 0.53
CA PRO A 111 24.64 13.92 1.78
C PRO A 111 24.40 14.79 3.03
N ALA A 112 23.75 14.21 4.04
CA ALA A 112 23.45 14.91 5.28
C ALA A 112 24.76 15.29 6.00
N ARG A 113 24.76 16.47 6.65
CA ARG A 113 25.87 16.96 7.50
C ARG A 113 25.48 17.18 8.96
N HIS A 114 24.19 17.07 9.26
CA HIS A 114 23.62 17.24 10.60
C HIS A 114 22.63 16.10 10.86
N PHE A 115 22.47 15.73 12.13
CA PHE A 115 21.65 14.60 12.55
C PHE A 115 20.19 14.74 12.09
N ASP A 116 19.60 15.92 12.30
CA ASP A 116 18.23 16.25 11.86
C ASP A 116 18.02 16.05 10.35
N THR A 117 19.02 16.41 9.54
CA THR A 117 19.01 16.23 8.08
C THR A 117 19.12 14.74 7.72
N ALA A 118 19.96 13.98 8.43
CA ALA A 118 20.11 12.55 8.23
C ALA A 118 18.80 11.79 8.52
N VAL A 119 18.12 12.16 9.61
CA VAL A 119 16.80 11.62 9.97
C VAL A 119 15.74 12.06 8.96
N SER A 120 15.74 13.33 8.56
CA SER A 120 14.80 13.85 7.57
C SER A 120 14.93 13.16 6.21
N HIS A 121 16.15 12.84 5.76
CA HIS A 121 16.34 12.05 4.54
C HIS A 121 15.71 10.67 4.64
N LEU A 122 15.92 9.97 5.75
CA LEU A 122 15.36 8.62 5.95
C LEU A 122 13.84 8.64 6.05
N ALA A 123 13.28 9.59 6.81
CA ALA A 123 11.84 9.75 6.96
C ALA A 123 11.17 10.04 5.61
N ASN A 124 11.67 11.02 4.86
CA ASN A 124 11.16 11.34 3.52
C ASN A 124 11.28 10.15 2.57
N PHE A 125 12.41 9.44 2.62
CA PHE A 125 12.61 8.22 1.84
C PHE A 125 11.53 7.18 2.13
N PHE A 126 11.23 6.90 3.40
CA PHE A 126 10.16 5.97 3.78
C PHE A 126 8.77 6.44 3.36
N PHE A 127 8.47 7.75 3.43
CA PHE A 127 7.19 8.27 2.96
C PHE A 127 6.94 7.96 1.49
N MET A 128 7.96 8.11 0.64
CA MET A 128 7.85 7.79 -0.79
C MET A 128 7.84 6.28 -1.02
N ALA A 129 8.74 5.54 -0.37
CA ALA A 129 8.82 4.09 -0.53
C ALA A 129 7.52 3.39 -0.10
N ALA A 130 6.83 3.89 0.93
CA ALA A 130 5.54 3.36 1.38
C ALA A 130 4.41 3.49 0.35
N GLN A 131 4.57 4.28 -0.71
CA GLN A 131 3.61 4.35 -1.82
C GLN A 131 3.84 3.25 -2.88
N GLU A 132 5.00 2.59 -2.85
CA GLU A 132 5.43 1.60 -3.85
C GLU A 132 5.50 0.16 -3.28
N PHE A 133 5.03 -0.02 -2.03
CA PHE A 133 5.07 -1.28 -1.28
C PHE A 133 3.83 -1.38 -0.40
N THR A 134 3.32 -2.60 -0.18
CA THR A 134 2.09 -2.83 0.63
C THR A 134 2.36 -3.09 2.10
N GLY A 135 3.63 -3.20 2.48
CA GLY A 135 4.08 -3.63 3.79
C GLY A 135 5.23 -2.80 4.35
N ALA A 136 5.86 -3.34 5.39
CA ALA A 136 6.82 -2.61 6.22
C ALA A 136 8.06 -2.14 5.43
N GLN A 137 8.46 -0.89 5.69
CA GLN A 137 9.70 -0.29 5.20
C GLN A 137 10.65 -0.16 6.39
N ALA A 138 11.82 -0.77 6.30
CA ALA A 138 12.75 -0.83 7.41
C ALA A 138 14.17 -0.41 7.01
N THR A 139 14.98 -0.04 7.99
CA THR A 139 16.43 0.00 7.87
C THR A 139 17.06 -0.56 9.15
N SER A 140 18.32 -0.96 9.07
CA SER A 140 19.06 -1.54 10.18
C SER A 140 20.20 -0.64 10.63
N ALA A 141 20.60 -0.78 11.89
CA ALA A 141 21.74 -0.08 12.48
C ALA A 141 21.60 1.45 12.42
N PHE A 142 20.38 1.96 12.67
CA PHE A 142 20.10 3.40 12.66
C PHE A 142 21.00 4.16 13.65
N ASP A 143 21.14 3.64 14.87
CA ASP A 143 22.03 4.13 15.92
C ASP A 143 23.49 4.18 15.46
N LEU A 144 24.01 3.09 14.89
CA LEU A 144 25.37 3.01 14.39
C LEU A 144 25.64 4.04 13.28
N TYR A 145 24.71 4.18 12.34
CA TYR A 145 24.84 5.11 11.22
C TYR A 145 24.63 6.57 11.61
N THR A 146 23.85 6.85 12.65
CA THR A 146 23.62 8.21 13.13
C THR A 146 24.63 8.69 14.18
N ALA A 147 25.36 7.77 14.82
CA ALA A 147 26.34 8.11 15.84
C ALA A 147 27.35 9.21 15.44
N PRO A 148 27.88 9.28 14.20
CA PRO A 148 28.82 10.34 13.82
C PRO A 148 28.23 11.76 13.74
N PHE A 149 26.90 11.92 13.84
CA PHE A 149 26.23 13.21 13.78
C PHE A 149 25.91 13.81 15.17
N VAL A 150 26.17 13.06 16.25
CA VAL A 150 25.94 13.44 17.65
C VAL A 150 27.28 13.64 18.34
#